data_AF-A2DL18-F1
#
_entry.id   AF-A2DL18-F1
#
_cell.length_a   1.000
_cell.length_b   1.000
_cell.length_c   1.000
_cell.angle_alpha   90.00
_cell.angle_beta   90.00
_cell.angle_gamma   90.00
#
_symmetry.space_group_name_H-M   'P 1'
#
loop_
_entity.id
_entity.type
_entity.pdbx_description
1 polymer ?
#
loop_
_entity_poly.entity_id
_entity_poly.type
_entity_poly.pdbx_seq_one_letter_code
_entity_poly.pdbx_strand_id
1 'polypeptide(L)' 'MTPIHTAVVDLLVSHGANIEEKDIDGLTPLDHAVINENKEIIEFLISHDANVNAK' A
#
# COMPACT_ATOMS: atom_id res chain seq x y z
N MET A 1 -9.10 -7.42 -7.91
CA MET A 1 -9.80 -8.58 -7.32
C MET A 1 -10.61 -8.00 -6.17
N THR A 2 -11.94 -7.88 -6.35
CA THR A 2 -13.00 -7.29 -5.49
C THR A 2 -12.71 -5.99 -4.69
N PRO A 3 -13.61 -4.98 -4.72
CA PRO A 3 -13.52 -3.70 -3.97
C PRO A 3 -13.25 -3.79 -2.45
N ILE A 4 -13.30 -4.98 -1.87
CA ILE A 4 -13.14 -5.22 -0.44
C ILE A 4 -11.68 -4.99 0.00
N HIS A 5 -10.68 -5.36 -0.81
CA HIS A 5 -9.28 -5.16 -0.42
C HIS A 5 -8.92 -3.67 -0.35
N THR A 6 -9.35 -2.89 -1.35
CA THR A 6 -9.21 -1.43 -1.33
C THR A 6 -9.99 -0.79 -0.19
N ALA A 7 -11.18 -1.29 0.16
CA ALA A 7 -11.93 -0.78 1.30
C ALA A 7 -11.23 -0.98 2.66
N VAL A 8 -10.52 -2.09 2.86
CA VAL A 8 -9.75 -2.31 4.10
C VAL A 8 -8.52 -1.38 4.14
N VAL A 9 -7.81 -1.23 3.02
CA VAL A 9 -6.65 -0.33 2.97
C VAL A 9 -7.08 1.13 3.19
N ASP A 10 -8.17 1.56 2.57
CA ASP A 10 -8.76 2.89 2.77
C ASP A 10 -9.20 3.12 4.24
N LEU A 11 -9.81 2.12 4.87
CA LEU A 11 -10.14 2.19 6.29
C LEU A 11 -8.88 2.38 7.16
N LEU A 12 -7.81 1.64 6.90
CA LEU A 12 -6.57 1.76 7.67
C LEU A 12 -5.90 3.13 7.48
N VAL A 13 -5.77 3.60 6.24
CA VAL A 13 -5.16 4.90 5.93
C VAL A 13 -5.98 6.05 6.52
N SER A 14 -7.31 6.01 6.44
CA SER A 14 -8.20 7.00 7.06
C SER A 14 -8.11 7.04 8.59
N HIS A 15 -7.65 5.94 9.22
CA HIS A 15 -7.37 5.87 10.67
C HIS A 15 -5.90 6.15 11.02
N GLY A 16 -5.11 6.68 10.09
CA GLY A 16 -3.74 7.14 10.35
C GLY A 16 -2.67 6.08 10.18
N ALA A 17 -2.95 4.96 9.51
CA ALA A 17 -1.89 4.03 9.10
C ALA A 17 -0.88 4.74 8.19
N ASN A 18 0.41 4.59 8.48
CA ASN A 18 1.49 5.18 7.70
C ASN A 18 1.77 4.33 6.44
N ILE A 19 1.57 4.92 5.25
CA ILE A 19 1.77 4.24 3.97
C ILE A 19 3.24 3.98 3.64
N GLU A 20 4.16 4.66 4.33
CA GLU A 20 5.62 4.54 4.20
C GLU A 20 6.25 3.70 5.32
N GLU A 21 5.43 3.13 6.20
CA GLU A 21 5.93 2.29 7.29
C GLU A 21 6.62 1.06 6.71
N LYS A 22 7.76 0.70 7.29
CA LYS A 22 8.50 -0.50 6.87
C LYS A 22 8.30 -1.63 7.85
N ASP A 23 8.16 -2.83 7.32
CA ASP A 23 8.22 -4.03 8.13
C ASP A 23 9.65 -4.39 8.58
N ILE A 24 9.80 -5.54 9.21
CA ILE A 24 11.10 -6.04 9.72
C ILE A 24 12.11 -6.34 8.61
N ASP A 25 11.66 -6.54 7.38
CA ASP A 25 12.48 -6.79 6.20
C ASP A 25 12.81 -5.49 5.44
N GLY A 26 12.30 -4.35 5.92
CA GLY A 26 12.49 -3.04 5.32
C GLY A 26 11.52 -2.75 4.16
N LEU A 27 10.49 -3.56 3.98
CA LEU A 27 9.52 -3.44 2.88
C LEU A 27 8.36 -2.53 3.26
N THR A 28 7.97 -1.68 2.32
CA THR A 28 6.78 -0.83 2.42
C THR A 28 5.52 -1.59 1.97
N PRO A 29 4.30 -1.09 2.30
CA PRO A 29 3.07 -1.57 1.69
C PRO A 29 3.11 -1.65 0.16
N LEU A 30 3.82 -0.71 -0.49
CA LEU A 30 3.95 -0.69 -1.96
C LEU A 30 4.83 -1.83 -2.46
N ASP A 31 5.94 -2.15 -1.78
CA ASP A 31 6.80 -3.29 -2.12
C ASP A 31 6.01 -4.60 -2.09
N HIS A 32 5.21 -4.80 -1.04
CA HIS A 32 4.32 -5.94 -0.93
C HIS A 32 3.28 -5.98 -2.06
N ALA A 33 2.69 -4.84 -2.42
CA ALA A 33 1.72 -4.77 -3.51
C ALA A 33 2.36 -5.16 -4.86
N VAL A 34 3.61 -4.75 -5.11
CA VAL A 34 4.38 -5.11 -6.32
C VAL A 34 4.75 -6.59 -6.33
N ILE A 35 5.28 -7.13 -5.23
CA ILE A 35 5.65 -8.55 -5.11
C ILE A 35 4.44 -9.47 -5.35
N ASN A 36 3.26 -9.06 -4.88
CA ASN A 36 2.02 -9.80 -5.07
C ASN A 36 1.29 -9.49 -6.40
N GLU A 37 1.90 -8.69 -7.28
CA GLU A 37 1.32 -8.26 -8.57
C GLU A 37 -0.08 -7.62 -8.43
N ASN A 38 -0.35 -6.96 -7.29
CA ASN A 38 -1.66 -6.43 -6.95
C ASN A 38 -1.85 -5.01 -7.48
N LYS A 39 -2.11 -4.91 -8.78
CA LYS A 39 -2.28 -3.64 -9.51
C LYS A 39 -3.23 -2.64 -8.85
N GLU A 40 -4.33 -3.10 -8.27
CA GLU A 40 -5.33 -2.22 -7.65
C GLU A 40 -4.80 -1.54 -6.38
N ILE A 41 -4.05 -2.26 -5.55
CA ILE A 41 -3.39 -1.70 -4.36
C ILE A 41 -2.19 -0.82 -4.76
N ILE A 42 -1.46 -1.19 -5.82
CA ILE A 42 -0.40 -0.34 -6.38
C ILE A 42 -0.98 1.01 -6.81
N GLU A 43 -2.07 1.02 -7.59
CA GLU A 43 -2.73 2.25 -8.03
C GLU A 43 -3.30 3.05 -6.84
N PHE A 44 -3.89 2.38 -5.85
CA PHE A 44 -4.38 3.03 -4.62
C PHE A 44 -3.23 3.70 -3.84
N LEU A 45 -2.13 3.01 -3.60
CA LEU A 45 -1.01 3.56 -2.83
C LEU A 45 -0.36 4.74 -3.57
N ILE A 46 -0.18 4.62 -4.89
CA ILE A 46 0.32 5.73 -5.72
C ILE A 46 -0.65 6.92 -5.70
N SER A 47 -1.97 6.70 -5.69
CA SER A 47 -2.94 7.80 -5.61
C SER A 47 -2.95 8.49 -4.24
N HIS A 48 -2.33 7.88 -3.23
CA HIS A 48 -2.13 8.43 -1.89
C HIS A 48 -0.68 8.89 -1.66
N ASP A 49 0.05 9.22 -2.73
CA ASP A 49 1.41 9.77 -2.69
C ASP A 49 2.48 8.83 -2.10
N ALA A 50 2.27 7.51 -2.17
CA ALA A 50 3.30 6.55 -1.78
C ALA A 50 4.60 6.72 -2.59
N ASN A 51 5.75 6.69 -1.93
CA ASN A 51 7.05 6.88 -2.57
C ASN A 51 7.48 5.62 -3.35
N VAL A 52 7.34 5.69 -4.68
CA VAL A 52 7.74 4.63 -5.62
C VAL A 52 9.24 4.31 -5.62
N ASN A 53 10.07 5.13 -4.98
CA ASN A 53 11.51 4.93 -4.84
C ASN A 53 11.95 4.74 -3.38
N ALA A 54 11.03 4.33 -2.49
CA ALA A 54 11.36 3.98 -1.12
C ALA A 54 12.48 2.92 -1.07
N LYS A 55 13.44 3.11 -0.16
CA LYS A 55 14.57 2.21 0.12
C LYS A 55 14.67 2.05 1.60
#